data_AF-A0A2V5TXM6-F1
#
_entry.id   AF-A0A2V5TXM6-F1
#
_cell.length_a   1.000
_cell.length_b   1.000
_cell.length_c   1.000
_cell.angle_alpha   90.00
_cell.angle_beta   90.00
_cell.angle_gamma   90.00
#
_symmetry.space_group_name_H-M   'P 1'
#
loop_
_entity.id
_entity.type
_entity.pdbx_description
1 polymer ?
#
loop_
_entity_poly.entity_id
_entity_poly.type
_entity_poly.pdbx_seq_one_letter_code
_entity_poly.pdbx_strand_id
1 'polypeptide(L)'
;MDGIVVARELDLTPQPGSGWEMVVSTDEGRVFHRHGTPFARVRSVTSIDSRPNEQFASATISKITDSRNSAEVDVDVPSGDRPALLTFSRPYFRGYEARVGDQKLVLTSYRGLFPILEVPPGAHGRLMLTYRPYWLVWGGAVAVICALVVVLSFLAAVNRRT
;
A
#
# COMPACT_ATOMS: atom_id res chain seq x y z
N MET A 1 -0.46 -7.96 -9.29
CA MET A 1 -1.14 -9.07 -8.58
C MET A 1 -0.50 -10.34 -9.12
N ASP A 2 0.09 -11.15 -8.25
CA ASP A 2 0.83 -12.36 -8.65
C ASP A 2 0.10 -13.67 -8.31
N GLY A 3 -1.05 -13.56 -7.65
CA GLY A 3 -1.89 -14.71 -7.31
C GLY A 3 -3.36 -14.44 -7.63
N ILE A 4 -4.05 -15.50 -8.06
CA ILE A 4 -5.50 -15.54 -8.24
C ILE A 4 -6.03 -16.70 -7.41
N VAL A 5 -7.10 -16.47 -6.66
CA VAL A 5 -7.86 -17.53 -5.99
C VAL A 5 -9.22 -17.63 -6.68
N VAL A 6 -9.55 -18.82 -7.15
CA VAL A 6 -10.84 -19.14 -7.79
C VAL A 6 -11.59 -20.07 -6.84
N ALA A 7 -12.68 -19.57 -6.25
CA ALA A 7 -13.54 -20.38 -5.40
C ALA A 7 -14.21 -21.49 -6.22
N ARG A 8 -14.47 -22.64 -5.59
CA ARG A 8 -15.07 -23.82 -6.25
C ARG A 8 -16.44 -23.52 -6.83
N GLU A 9 -17.24 -22.75 -6.11
CA GLU A 9 -18.58 -22.31 -6.50
C GLU A 9 -18.60 -21.31 -7.67
N LEU A 10 -17.46 -20.65 -7.88
CA LEU A 10 -17.21 -19.69 -8.96
C LEU A 10 -16.22 -20.31 -9.95
N ASP A 11 -16.48 -21.54 -10.41
CA ASP A 11 -15.67 -22.20 -11.46
C ASP A 11 -15.81 -21.43 -12.79
N LEU A 12 -15.26 -20.22 -12.79
CA LEU A 12 -15.45 -19.19 -13.79
C LEU A 12 -14.66 -19.61 -15.04
N THR A 13 -15.39 -19.73 -16.13
CA THR A 13 -14.83 -19.69 -17.47
C THR A 13 -14.66 -18.22 -17.90
N PRO A 14 -13.51 -17.83 -18.47
CA PRO A 14 -12.34 -18.68 -18.73
C PRO A 14 -11.46 -18.89 -17.49
N GLN A 15 -10.90 -20.10 -17.38
CA GLN A 15 -9.83 -20.39 -16.41
C GLN A 15 -8.60 -19.50 -16.69
N PRO A 16 -7.76 -19.23 -15.68
CA PRO A 16 -6.53 -18.47 -15.89
C PRO A 16 -5.71 -19.05 -17.05
N GLY A 17 -5.40 -18.23 -18.05
CA GLY A 17 -4.70 -18.67 -19.27
C GLY A 17 -3.26 -19.15 -19.02
N SER A 18 -2.54 -19.49 -20.08
CA SER A 18 -1.18 -20.10 -20.04
C SER A 18 -0.10 -19.32 -19.27
N GLY A 19 -0.35 -18.05 -18.93
CA GLY A 19 0.50 -17.25 -18.05
C GLY A 19 0.34 -17.53 -16.56
N TRP A 20 -0.45 -18.53 -16.17
CA TRP A 20 -0.76 -18.88 -14.78
C TRP A 20 -0.48 -20.35 -14.50
N GLU A 21 0.18 -20.62 -13.38
CA GLU A 21 0.45 -21.94 -12.83
C GLU A 21 -0.51 -22.22 -11.69
N MET A 22 -1.22 -23.35 -11.72
CA MET A 22 -2.01 -23.79 -10.58
C MET A 22 -1.07 -24.36 -9.52
N VAL A 23 -1.01 -23.71 -8.36
CA VAL A 23 -0.12 -24.13 -7.26
C VAL A 23 -0.82 -25.00 -6.23
N VAL A 24 -2.12 -24.79 -6.03
CA VAL A 24 -2.93 -25.55 -5.07
C VAL A 24 -4.33 -25.75 -5.62
N SER A 25 -4.88 -26.95 -5.44
CA SER A 25 -6.29 -27.26 -5.63
C SER A 25 -6.84 -27.92 -4.38
N THR A 26 -7.97 -27.44 -3.90
CA THR A 26 -8.70 -27.97 -2.73
C THR A 26 -10.18 -28.13 -3.07
N ASP A 27 -10.95 -28.66 -2.12
CA ASP A 27 -12.40 -28.74 -2.24
C ASP A 27 -13.06 -27.35 -2.20
N GLU A 28 -12.40 -26.35 -1.61
CA GLU A 28 -12.89 -24.96 -1.53
C GLU A 28 -12.56 -24.13 -2.78
N GLY A 29 -11.53 -24.50 -3.54
CA GLY A 29 -11.12 -23.74 -4.72
C GLY A 29 -9.69 -24.03 -5.18
N ARG A 30 -9.23 -23.22 -6.15
CA ARG A 30 -7.92 -23.32 -6.78
C ARG A 30 -7.15 -22.03 -6.61
N VAL A 31 -5.85 -22.14 -6.35
CA VAL A 31 -4.92 -21.02 -6.26
C VAL A 31 -3.95 -21.11 -7.44
N PHE A 32 -3.80 -19.98 -8.14
CA PHE A 32 -2.90 -19.84 -9.27
C PHE A 32 -1.87 -18.76 -8.98
N HIS A 33 -0.63 -19.00 -9.39
CA HIS A 33 0.43 -18.00 -9.41
C HIS A 33 0.78 -17.64 -10.84
N ARG A 34 1.23 -16.41 -11.06
CA ARG A 34 1.65 -15.97 -12.39
C ARG A 34 3.00 -16.59 -12.76
N HIS A 35 3.14 -17.07 -13.99
CA HIS A 35 4.44 -17.43 -14.55
C HIS A 35 5.31 -16.17 -14.79
N GLY A 36 6.60 -16.30 -14.51
CA GLY A 36 7.61 -15.26 -14.82
C GLY A 36 7.94 -14.35 -13.66
N THR A 37 8.37 -13.12 -13.98
CA THR A 37 8.79 -12.16 -12.95
C THR A 37 7.61 -11.68 -12.13
N PRO A 38 7.76 -11.62 -10.79
CA PRO A 38 6.75 -11.03 -9.93
C PRO A 38 6.40 -9.63 -10.38
N PHE A 39 5.12 -9.30 -10.24
CA PHE A 39 4.62 -7.98 -10.55
C PHE A 39 5.35 -6.94 -9.69
N ALA A 40 5.85 -5.90 -10.34
CA ALA A 40 6.59 -4.86 -9.64
C ALA A 40 5.71 -4.24 -8.53
N ARG A 41 6.29 -4.17 -7.33
CA ARG A 41 5.61 -3.67 -6.12
C ARG A 41 5.15 -2.22 -6.25
N VAL A 42 5.95 -1.42 -6.94
CA VAL A 42 5.66 -0.04 -7.31
C VAL A 42 5.96 0.14 -8.79
N ARG A 43 5.08 0.85 -9.51
CA ARG A 43 5.26 1.13 -10.94
C ARG A 43 4.87 2.56 -11.26
N SER A 44 5.67 3.22 -12.09
CA SER A 44 5.26 4.42 -12.80
C SER A 44 4.41 4.00 -13.99
N VAL A 45 3.25 4.62 -14.15
CA VAL A 45 2.37 4.43 -15.30
C VAL A 45 2.19 5.77 -16.00
N THR A 46 2.12 5.75 -17.33
CA THR A 46 2.00 6.96 -18.16
C THR A 46 0.55 7.27 -18.53
N SER A 47 -0.37 6.31 -18.36
CA SER A 47 -1.81 6.48 -18.56
C SER A 47 -2.61 5.47 -17.76
N ILE A 48 -3.88 5.79 -17.51
CA ILE A 48 -4.88 4.89 -16.92
C ILE A 48 -6.21 5.07 -17.64
N ASP A 49 -6.95 3.99 -17.80
CA ASP A 49 -8.27 3.97 -18.45
C ASP A 49 -9.35 4.78 -17.70
N SER A 50 -9.22 4.93 -16.38
CA SER A 50 -10.13 5.77 -15.59
C SER A 50 -9.94 7.27 -15.80
N ARG A 51 -8.84 7.67 -16.45
CA ARG A 51 -8.54 9.07 -16.82
C ARG A 51 -7.95 9.11 -18.23
N PRO A 52 -8.75 8.80 -19.26
CA PRO A 52 -8.25 8.53 -20.61
C PRO A 52 -7.64 9.76 -21.30
N ASN A 53 -7.98 10.97 -20.86
CA ASN A 53 -7.47 12.23 -21.41
C ASN A 53 -6.24 12.75 -20.67
N GLU A 54 -5.78 12.05 -19.62
CA GLU A 54 -4.60 12.43 -18.84
C GLU A 54 -3.39 11.58 -19.24
N GLN A 55 -2.23 12.23 -19.32
CA GLN A 55 -0.94 11.58 -19.51
C GLN A 55 0.00 11.97 -18.37
N PHE A 56 0.71 10.99 -17.85
CA PHE A 56 1.64 11.15 -16.73
C PHE A 56 3.08 11.00 -17.20
N ALA A 57 3.99 11.67 -16.50
CA ALA A 57 5.42 11.49 -16.71
C ALA A 57 5.86 10.08 -16.26
N SER A 58 6.90 9.55 -16.90
CA SER A 58 7.53 8.30 -16.47
C SER A 58 8.59 8.61 -15.42
N ALA A 59 8.33 8.25 -14.17
CA ALA A 59 9.31 8.33 -13.10
C ALA A 59 10.24 7.11 -13.12
N THR A 60 11.51 7.34 -12.81
CA THR A 60 12.45 6.28 -12.47
C THR A 60 12.21 5.85 -11.03
N ILE A 61 12.08 4.54 -10.83
CA ILE A 61 11.85 3.92 -9.53
C ILE A 61 13.03 3.03 -9.18
N SER A 62 13.54 3.15 -7.95
CA SER A 62 14.59 2.28 -7.44
C SER A 62 14.44 2.01 -5.93
N LYS A 63 15.27 1.10 -5.40
CA LYS A 63 15.36 0.76 -3.96
C LYS A 63 14.02 0.56 -3.25
N ILE A 64 13.19 -0.31 -3.80
CA ILE A 64 11.90 -0.64 -3.21
C ILE A 64 12.10 -1.45 -1.94
N THR A 65 11.60 -0.94 -0.81
CA THR A 65 11.51 -1.66 0.46
C THR A 65 10.04 -1.80 0.82
N ASP A 66 9.55 -3.04 0.93
CA ASP A 66 8.15 -3.33 1.22
C ASP A 66 8.02 -3.93 2.61
N SER A 67 7.10 -3.43 3.42
CA SER A 67 6.77 -3.94 4.75
C SER A 67 5.27 -4.13 4.90
N ARG A 68 4.81 -4.75 5.99
CA ARG A 68 3.38 -5.00 6.21
C ARG A 68 2.53 -3.72 6.13
N ASN A 69 3.00 -2.64 6.75
CA ASN A 69 2.25 -1.38 6.86
C ASN A 69 2.90 -0.21 6.12
N SER A 70 4.02 -0.42 5.42
CA SER A 70 4.67 0.62 4.64
C SER A 70 5.24 0.10 3.34
N ALA A 71 5.46 0.99 2.39
CA ALA A 71 6.26 0.76 1.20
C ALA A 71 7.11 2.01 0.98
N GLU A 72 8.40 1.83 0.79
CA GLU A 72 9.37 2.89 0.58
C GLU A 72 10.04 2.69 -0.77
N VAL A 73 10.24 3.78 -1.51
CA VAL A 73 10.78 3.74 -2.86
C VAL A 73 11.52 5.03 -3.17
N ASP A 74 12.69 4.92 -3.77
CA ASP A 74 13.41 6.07 -4.30
C ASP A 74 12.77 6.42 -5.65
N VAL A 75 12.31 7.66 -5.79
CA VAL A 75 11.64 8.18 -6.97
C VAL A 75 12.45 9.32 -7.58
N ASP A 76 12.48 9.33 -8.89
CA ASP A 76 13.07 10.41 -9.70
C ASP A 76 12.08 10.74 -10.81
N VAL A 77 11.40 11.88 -10.66
CA VAL A 77 10.43 12.38 -11.65
C VAL A 77 11.12 13.43 -12.52
N PRO A 78 11.10 13.27 -13.86
CA PRO A 78 11.64 14.28 -14.75
C PRO A 78 11.06 15.68 -14.48
N SER A 79 11.88 16.71 -14.61
CA SER A 79 11.41 18.09 -14.61
C SER A 79 10.53 18.33 -15.84
N GLY A 80 9.39 18.99 -15.66
CA GLY A 80 8.42 19.27 -16.72
C GLY A 80 7.07 19.71 -16.16
N ASP A 81 6.02 19.64 -16.97
CA ASP A 81 4.69 20.14 -16.59
C ASP A 81 3.74 19.06 -16.08
N ARG A 82 4.14 17.79 -16.12
CA ARG A 82 3.26 16.64 -15.85
C ARG A 82 3.72 15.86 -14.63
N PRO A 83 2.82 15.53 -13.69
CA PRO A 83 3.16 14.66 -12.57
C PRO A 83 3.40 13.23 -13.07
N ALA A 84 4.13 12.45 -12.29
CA ALA A 84 4.21 11.00 -12.47
C ALA A 84 3.13 10.30 -11.64
N LEU A 85 2.49 9.29 -12.21
CA LEU A 85 1.52 8.48 -11.49
C LEU A 85 2.15 7.16 -11.06
N LEU A 86 2.20 6.92 -9.76
CA LEU A 86 2.70 5.67 -9.20
C LEU A 86 1.56 4.78 -8.72
N THR A 87 1.67 3.48 -9.04
CA THR A 87 0.73 2.45 -8.59
C THR A 87 1.44 1.46 -7.67
N PHE A 88 0.78 1.08 -6.58
CA PHE A 88 1.32 0.14 -5.59
C PHE A 88 0.56 -1.18 -5.65
N SER A 89 1.26 -2.31 -5.76
CA SER A 89 0.63 -3.63 -5.87
C SER A 89 0.16 -4.19 -4.51
N ARG A 90 -0.66 -3.42 -3.80
CA ARG A 90 -1.24 -3.79 -2.51
C ARG A 90 -2.69 -3.31 -2.41
N PRO A 91 -3.52 -3.94 -1.57
CA PRO A 91 -4.89 -3.50 -1.37
C PRO A 91 -4.95 -2.06 -0.84
N TYR A 92 -5.88 -1.27 -1.35
CA TYR A 92 -6.17 0.05 -0.85
C TYR A 92 -7.08 -0.01 0.38
N PHE A 93 -6.70 0.73 1.42
CA PHE A 93 -7.49 0.95 2.62
C PHE A 93 -7.50 2.43 2.97
N ARG A 94 -8.59 2.92 3.58
CA ARG A 94 -8.62 4.28 4.12
C ARG A 94 -7.63 4.37 5.28
N GLY A 95 -6.73 5.35 5.26
CA GLY A 95 -5.68 5.54 6.27
C GLY A 95 -4.25 5.39 5.76
N TYR A 96 -4.06 5.07 4.48
CA TYR A 96 -2.76 5.26 3.86
C TYR A 96 -2.43 6.76 3.73
N GLU A 97 -1.17 7.10 4.00
CA GLU A 97 -0.58 8.39 3.73
C GLU A 97 0.66 8.22 2.85
N ALA A 98 0.90 9.16 1.94
CA ALA A 98 2.09 9.19 1.11
C ALA A 98 2.86 10.49 1.35
N ARG A 99 4.18 10.42 1.42
CA ARG A 99 5.08 11.57 1.57
C ARG A 99 6.35 11.40 0.75
N VAL A 100 6.90 12.50 0.26
CA VAL A 100 8.26 12.60 -0.28
C VAL A 100 8.98 13.67 0.51
N GLY A 101 10.01 13.29 1.28
CA GLY A 101 10.53 14.15 2.34
C GLY A 101 9.41 14.57 3.30
N ASP A 102 9.29 15.87 3.57
CA ASP A 102 8.22 16.44 4.41
C ASP A 102 6.92 16.76 3.65
N GLN A 103 6.92 16.63 2.32
CA GLN A 103 5.75 16.95 1.52
C GLN A 103 4.76 15.80 1.50
N LYS A 104 3.56 16.02 2.03
CA LYS A 104 2.44 15.08 1.90
C LYS A 104 1.90 15.08 0.47
N LEU A 105 1.76 13.89 -0.10
CA LEU A 105 1.21 13.70 -1.43
C LEU A 105 -0.26 13.31 -1.39
N VAL A 106 -0.97 13.66 -2.46
CA VAL A 106 -2.36 13.25 -2.65
C VAL A 106 -2.39 11.76 -3.00
N LEU A 107 -2.95 10.97 -2.09
CA LEU A 107 -3.15 9.54 -2.29
C LEU A 107 -4.61 9.29 -2.67
N THR A 108 -4.81 8.57 -3.76
CA THR A 108 -6.12 8.09 -4.18
C THR A 108 -6.07 6.58 -4.42
N SER A 109 -7.14 6.02 -4.97
CA SER A 109 -7.18 4.62 -5.34
C SER A 109 -7.63 4.46 -6.77
N TYR A 110 -7.05 3.48 -7.45
CA TYR A 110 -7.56 3.06 -8.73
C TYR A 110 -8.81 2.20 -8.50
N ARG A 111 -9.99 2.77 -8.76
CA ARG A 111 -11.30 2.12 -8.59
C ARG A 111 -11.50 1.43 -7.23
N GLY A 112 -10.88 1.96 -6.17
CA GLY A 112 -10.94 1.36 -4.83
C GLY A 112 -10.04 0.14 -4.59
N LEU A 113 -9.27 -0.31 -5.59
CA LEU A 113 -8.54 -1.58 -5.52
C LEU A 113 -7.15 -1.45 -4.90
N PHE A 114 -6.35 -0.51 -5.41
CA PHE A 114 -4.97 -0.32 -4.99
C PHE A 114 -4.60 1.16 -4.93
N PRO A 115 -3.62 1.54 -4.09
CA PRO A 115 -3.21 2.92 -3.94
C PRO A 115 -2.55 3.42 -5.23
N ILE A 116 -2.96 4.61 -5.65
CA ILE A 116 -2.28 5.39 -6.68
C ILE A 116 -1.97 6.78 -6.13
N LEU A 117 -0.81 7.30 -6.47
CA LEU A 117 -0.39 8.63 -6.04
C LEU A 117 0.25 9.38 -7.20
N GLU A 118 0.03 10.68 -7.21
CA GLU A 118 0.68 11.59 -8.14
C GLU A 118 1.89 12.21 -7.45
N VAL A 119 3.05 12.09 -8.09
CA VAL A 119 4.29 12.72 -7.65
C VAL A 119 4.52 13.96 -8.53
N PRO A 120 4.74 15.14 -7.94
CA PRO A 120 4.96 16.36 -8.70
C PRO A 120 6.16 16.26 -9.67
N PRO A 121 6.14 17.03 -10.77
CA PRO A 121 7.29 17.13 -11.66
C PRO A 121 8.55 17.59 -10.91
N GLY A 122 9.72 17.06 -11.27
CA GLY A 122 10.99 17.42 -10.63
C GLY A 122 11.12 16.98 -9.18
N ALA A 123 10.21 16.15 -8.67
CA ALA A 123 10.36 15.56 -7.35
C ALA A 123 11.38 14.42 -7.39
N HIS A 124 12.33 14.47 -6.47
CA HIS A 124 13.36 13.45 -6.30
C HIS A 124 13.51 13.09 -4.83
N GLY A 125 13.71 11.81 -4.53
CA GLY A 125 14.04 11.35 -3.18
C GLY A 125 13.23 10.14 -2.74
N ARG A 126 13.23 9.90 -1.43
CA ARG A 126 12.58 8.73 -0.84
C ARG A 126 11.10 9.01 -0.60
N LEU A 127 10.26 8.30 -1.34
CA LEU A 127 8.82 8.28 -1.16
C LEU A 127 8.45 7.21 -0.13
N MET A 128 7.64 7.59 0.85
CA MET A 128 7.09 6.68 1.85
C MET A 128 5.57 6.62 1.73
N LEU A 129 5.05 5.43 1.49
CA LEU A 129 3.64 5.10 1.64
C LEU A 129 3.46 4.35 2.96
N THR A 130 2.68 4.89 3.90
CA THR A 130 2.48 4.29 5.22
C THR A 130 1.00 4.15 5.54
N TYR A 131 0.59 3.00 6.06
CA TYR A 131 -0.75 2.76 6.57
C TYR A 131 -0.83 3.18 8.04
N ARG A 132 -1.54 4.29 8.30
CA ARG A 132 -1.72 4.87 9.64
C ARG A 132 -3.18 5.32 9.84
N PRO A 133 -4.12 4.37 10.05
CA PRO A 133 -5.52 4.72 10.24
C PRO A 133 -5.75 5.46 11.58
N TYR A 134 -6.71 6.38 11.60
CA TYR A 134 -7.04 7.19 12.79
C TYR A 134 -7.33 6.35 14.04
N TRP A 135 -8.01 5.22 13.89
CA TRP A 135 -8.33 4.31 15.00
C TRP A 135 -7.08 3.74 15.68
N LEU A 136 -6.01 3.50 14.93
CA LEU A 136 -4.74 3.03 15.50
C LEU A 136 -4.09 4.12 16.36
N VAL A 137 -4.18 5.37 15.91
CA VAL A 137 -3.65 6.53 16.66
C VAL A 137 -4.43 6.73 17.95
N TRP A 138 -5.76 6.74 17.88
CA TRP A 138 -6.62 6.90 19.07
C TRP A 138 -6.52 5.73 20.03
N GLY A 139 -6.58 4.49 19.53
CA GLY A 139 -6.45 3.28 20.36
C GLY A 139 -5.10 3.24 21.08
N GLY A 140 -4.01 3.62 20.40
CA GLY A 140 -2.69 3.74 21.01
C GLY A 140 -2.66 4.79 22.12
N ALA A 141 -3.23 5.97 21.89
CA ALA A 141 -3.29 7.02 22.90
C ALA A 141 -4.08 6.60 24.16
N VAL A 142 -5.24 5.96 23.97
CA VAL A 142 -6.06 5.44 25.08
C VAL A 142 -5.29 4.37 25.87
N ALA A 143 -4.62 3.45 25.20
CA ALA A 143 -3.82 2.41 25.86
C ALA A 143 -2.70 3.02 26.73
N VAL A 144 -2.02 4.06 26.24
CA VAL A 144 -0.99 4.78 27.01
C VAL A 144 -1.59 5.45 28.25
N ILE A 145 -2.74 6.11 28.12
CA ILE A 145 -3.43 6.75 29.26
C ILE A 145 -3.82 5.68 30.30
N CYS A 146 -4.39 4.56 29.87
CA CYS A 146 -4.74 3.46 30.77
C CYS A 146 -3.51 2.92 31.52
N ALA A 147 -2.39 2.72 30.82
CA ALA A 147 -1.14 2.27 31.44
C ALA A 147 -0.64 3.26 32.49
N LEU A 148 -0.68 4.57 32.20
CA LEU A 148 -0.30 5.61 33.15
C LEU A 148 -1.19 5.60 34.40
N VAL A 149 -2.51 5.43 34.24
CA VAL A 149 -3.44 5.33 35.37
C VAL A 149 -3.11 4.13 36.26
N VAL A 150 -2.82 2.97 35.68
CA VAL A 150 -2.42 1.76 36.42
C VAL A 150 -1.12 2.00 37.19
N VAL A 151 -0.09 2.57 36.55
CA VAL A 151 1.20 2.85 37.18
C VAL A 151 1.06 3.85 38.33
N LEU A 152 0.35 4.97 38.12
CA LEU A 152 0.13 5.98 39.15
C LEU A 152 -0.68 5.42 40.33
N SER A 153 -1.71 4.61 40.06
CA SER A 153 -2.50 3.96 41.11
C SER A 153 -1.66 2.99 41.93
N PHE A 154 -0.78 2.23 41.28
CA PHE A 154 0.14 1.32 41.95
C PHE A 154 1.14 2.09 42.83
N LEU A 155 1.77 3.14 42.32
CA LEU A 155 2.70 3.98 43.09
C LEU A 155 2.01 4.63 44.30
N ALA A 156 0.79 5.15 44.11
CA ALA A 156 0.00 5.72 45.21
C ALA A 156 -0.34 4.66 46.27
N ALA A 157 -0.65 3.43 45.87
CA ALA A 157 -0.92 2.34 46.79
C ALA A 157 0.33 1.91 47.58
N VAL A 158 1.50 1.89 46.95
CA VAL A 158 2.78 1.60 47.62
C VAL A 158 3.14 2.68 48.63
N ASN A 159 3.06 3.96 48.25
CA ASN A 159 3.36 5.09 49.14
C ASN A 159 2.42 5.21 50.34
N ARG A 160 1.22 4.61 50.28
CA ARG A 160 0.30 4.54 51.43
C ARG A 160 0.61 3.40 52.40
N ARG A 161 1.43 2.43 51.99
CA ARG A 161 1.77 1.23 52.78
C ARG A 161 3.13 1.33 53.47
N THR A 162 3.99 2.24 53.02
CA THR A 162 5.24 2.67 53.68
C THR A 162 4.96 3.81 54.64
#